data_AF-A0A2N2MFN7-F1
#
_entry.id   AF-A0A2N2MFN7-F1
#
_cell.length_a   1.000
_cell.length_b   1.000
_cell.length_c   1.000
_cell.angle_alpha   90.00
_cell.angle_beta   90.00
_cell.angle_gamma   90.00
#
_symmetry.space_group_name_H-M   'P 1'
#
loop_
_entity.id
_entity.type
_entity.pdbx_description
1 polymer ?
#
loop_
_entity_poly.entity_id
_entity_poly.type
_entity_poly.pdbx_seq_one_letter_code
_entity_poly.pdbx_strand_id
1 'polypeptide(L)'
;MRPTKGLTFEDVLLVPRRSPIKSRRDVSTHTRLTDHISLNIPVVSANMDTVTEARMAIAMAKNGGIGILHRFMTIEQHVNQVRRVKRAQGFIVESPYSILLSASLEDARRMMERYDVGGLAVLDDESGKLAGLITQRDLLLAPESLATVKAAMTPRERLIVAPPGVTVEQARETLYRHRIEKLPVVDADGSLLGLITAQDVTKPRENPSASLDGKGRLMVGAAIGVTANEMERAAALLEAGADALVLDIAHGHADHCIQMVKKIRADFPAAQIIAGNVASRDGARELAEAGASAIKVGIGPGSICTTRIVTGFGVPQLTAIIDSVEGVRESGIDIPVIADGGIQKAGDLVKALAAGAETVMVGSLFAGTEEAPGSPVIRDGQKVKVVRGMASLGATMGRRAVERGQDESAEDAEDWDKVVPEGVEAVVPYRGLVSEVLTQLVGGLRSGLSYGGAHNIKELQENAEFIEITPAGQRESGSHDVRKI
;
A
#
# COMPACT_ATOMS: atom_id res chain seq x y z
N MET A 1 -11.15 29.96 23.20
CA MET A 1 -11.49 28.53 23.01
C MET A 1 -12.56 28.43 21.93
N ARG A 2 -12.55 27.38 21.10
CA ARG A 2 -13.62 27.19 20.09
C ARG A 2 -14.99 27.08 20.79
N PRO A 3 -16.05 27.65 20.21
CA PRO A 3 -17.39 27.61 20.83
C PRO A 3 -18.04 26.22 20.72
N THR A 4 -17.65 25.42 19.72
CA THR A 4 -18.13 24.07 19.49
C THR A 4 -17.20 23.03 20.13
N LYS A 5 -17.80 21.97 20.70
CA LYS A 5 -17.06 20.83 21.24
C LYS A 5 -16.45 20.02 20.09
N GLY A 6 -15.28 19.45 20.31
CA GLY A 6 -14.72 18.44 19.42
C GLY A 6 -15.34 17.07 19.70
N LEU A 7 -15.70 16.34 18.64
CA LEU A 7 -16.33 15.03 18.69
C LEU A 7 -15.46 13.98 18.00
N THR A 8 -15.47 12.75 18.50
CA THR A 8 -14.90 11.57 17.88
C THR A 8 -16.00 10.59 17.46
N PHE A 9 -15.62 9.45 16.87
CA PHE A 9 -16.59 8.48 16.32
C PHE A 9 -17.56 7.92 17.37
N GLU A 10 -17.14 7.80 18.63
CA GLU A 10 -17.96 7.27 19.72
C GLU A 10 -18.92 8.29 20.33
N ASP A 11 -18.78 9.57 20.01
CA ASP A 11 -19.67 10.61 20.51
C ASP A 11 -20.95 10.74 19.67
N VAL A 12 -21.03 10.06 18.53
CA VAL A 12 -22.14 10.22 17.58
C VAL A 12 -22.64 8.90 17.00
N LEU A 13 -23.87 8.91 16.49
CA LEU A 13 -24.42 7.92 15.55
C LEU A 13 -24.82 8.59 14.23
N LEU A 14 -25.04 7.79 13.20
CA LEU A 14 -25.69 8.23 11.96
C LEU A 14 -27.18 7.93 12.04
N VAL A 15 -28.01 8.93 11.73
CA VAL A 15 -29.46 8.79 11.68
C VAL A 15 -29.84 7.97 10.44
N PRO A 16 -30.58 6.85 10.57
CA PRO A 16 -31.02 6.07 9.42
C PRO A 16 -31.87 6.87 8.43
N ARG A 17 -31.68 6.62 7.14
CA ARG A 17 -32.44 7.21 6.03
C ARG A 17 -33.30 6.16 5.33
N ARG A 18 -34.30 6.63 4.57
CA ARG A 18 -35.08 5.75 3.69
C ARG A 18 -34.13 5.11 2.67
N SER A 19 -34.12 3.78 2.61
CA SER A 19 -33.22 3.02 1.73
C SER A 19 -33.94 2.46 0.50
N PRO A 20 -33.53 2.81 -0.73
CA PRO A 20 -34.00 2.17 -1.95
C PRO A 20 -33.26 0.87 -2.29
N ILE A 21 -32.25 0.49 -1.50
CA ILE A 21 -31.31 -0.60 -1.80
C ILE A 21 -31.97 -1.95 -1.53
N LYS A 22 -32.11 -2.76 -2.58
CA LYS A 22 -32.69 -4.12 -2.51
C LYS A 22 -31.66 -5.16 -2.08
N SER A 23 -30.42 -5.03 -2.57
CA SER A 23 -29.32 -5.93 -2.25
C SER A 23 -28.07 -5.13 -1.92
N ARG A 24 -27.42 -5.49 -0.81
CA ARG A 24 -26.15 -4.87 -0.40
C ARG A 24 -24.98 -5.19 -1.34
N ARG A 25 -25.14 -6.12 -2.29
CA ARG A 25 -24.13 -6.38 -3.32
C ARG A 25 -24.16 -5.30 -4.41
N ASP A 26 -25.25 -4.56 -4.50
CA ASP A 26 -25.50 -3.62 -5.59
C ASP A 26 -24.95 -2.21 -5.27
N VAL A 27 -24.49 -2.00 -4.03
CA VAL A 27 -23.87 -0.74 -3.61
C VAL A 27 -22.38 -0.73 -3.95
N SER A 28 -21.92 0.39 -4.50
CA SER A 28 -20.53 0.62 -4.84
C SER A 28 -19.75 1.15 -3.64
N THR A 29 -18.58 0.56 -3.41
CA THR A 29 -17.59 1.04 -2.43
C THR A 29 -16.40 1.73 -3.11
N HIS A 30 -16.52 1.96 -4.42
CA HIS A 30 -15.49 2.62 -5.21
C HIS A 30 -15.31 4.07 -4.74
N THR A 31 -14.07 4.52 -4.68
CA THR A 31 -13.71 5.84 -4.13
C THR A 31 -12.42 6.38 -4.74
N ARG A 32 -12.05 7.60 -4.37
CA ARG A 32 -10.77 8.24 -4.72
C ARG A 32 -9.77 8.16 -3.58
N LEU A 33 -8.53 7.79 -3.89
CA LEU A 33 -7.38 7.97 -2.99
C LEU A 33 -6.75 9.35 -3.22
N THR A 34 -6.66 9.77 -4.48
CA THR A 34 -6.18 11.08 -4.94
C THR A 34 -7.09 11.60 -6.05
N ASP A 35 -6.82 12.79 -6.57
CA ASP A 35 -7.48 13.33 -7.77
C ASP A 35 -7.44 12.37 -8.99
N HIS A 36 -6.36 11.59 -9.17
CA HIS A 36 -6.22 10.65 -10.29
C HIS A 36 -6.24 9.16 -9.92
N ILE A 37 -6.05 8.78 -8.65
CA ILE A 37 -6.06 7.38 -8.22
C ILE A 37 -7.40 7.04 -7.58
N SER A 38 -8.06 6.01 -8.11
CA SER A 38 -9.28 5.45 -7.55
C SER A 38 -9.05 4.05 -6.98
N LEU A 39 -9.81 3.68 -5.96
CA LEU A 39 -9.76 2.38 -5.28
C LEU A 39 -11.13 1.71 -5.31
N ASN A 40 -11.14 0.37 -5.29
CA ASN A 40 -12.39 -0.41 -5.27
C ASN A 40 -13.00 -0.50 -3.86
N ILE A 41 -12.19 -0.33 -2.83
CA ILE A 41 -12.61 -0.17 -1.43
C ILE A 41 -11.88 1.01 -0.77
N PRO A 42 -12.51 1.71 0.18
CA PRO A 42 -11.97 2.96 0.74
C PRO A 42 -10.98 2.72 1.87
N VAL A 43 -10.08 1.75 1.72
CA VAL A 43 -9.23 1.27 2.82
C VAL A 43 -7.75 1.27 2.42
N VAL A 44 -6.97 1.97 3.23
CA VAL A 44 -5.52 2.16 3.07
C VAL A 44 -4.81 1.56 4.29
N SER A 45 -3.77 0.75 4.09
CA SER A 45 -2.96 0.27 5.23
C SER A 45 -1.91 1.32 5.62
N ALA A 46 -1.79 1.58 6.93
CA ALA A 46 -0.92 2.64 7.44
C ALA A 46 0.57 2.37 7.19
N ASN A 47 1.33 3.43 6.92
CA ASN A 47 2.77 3.41 6.65
C ASN A 47 3.63 3.25 7.91
N MET A 48 3.37 2.17 8.64
CA MET A 48 4.09 1.79 9.85
C MET A 48 4.91 0.53 9.62
N ASP A 49 6.08 0.45 10.25
CA ASP A 49 7.01 -0.69 10.15
C ASP A 49 6.47 -2.00 10.73
N THR A 50 5.37 -1.92 11.48
CA THR A 50 4.64 -3.05 12.06
C THR A 50 3.30 -3.31 11.35
N VAL A 51 3.04 -2.61 10.24
CA VAL A 51 1.80 -2.76 9.46
C VAL A 51 2.09 -3.05 7.99
N THR A 52 2.83 -2.18 7.30
CA THR A 52 2.89 -2.21 5.83
C THR A 52 4.30 -2.32 5.27
N GLU A 53 4.65 -3.54 4.88
CA GLU A 53 5.69 -3.85 3.89
C GLU A 53 5.05 -4.52 2.65
N ALA A 54 5.86 -5.03 1.72
CA ALA A 54 5.38 -5.60 0.46
C ALA A 54 4.27 -6.64 0.63
N ARG A 55 4.35 -7.55 1.63
CA ARG A 55 3.30 -8.57 1.84
C ARG A 55 1.93 -7.95 2.09
N MET A 56 1.86 -6.98 2.99
CA MET A 56 0.63 -6.22 3.28
C MET A 56 0.19 -5.42 2.06
N ALA A 57 1.10 -4.67 1.42
CA ALA A 57 0.75 -3.85 0.26
C ALA A 57 0.18 -4.68 -0.90
N ILE A 58 0.76 -5.86 -1.16
CA ILE A 58 0.26 -6.82 -2.17
C ILE A 58 -1.15 -7.28 -1.79
N ALA A 59 -1.36 -7.69 -0.54
CA ALA A 59 -2.65 -8.20 -0.09
C ALA A 59 -3.74 -7.11 -0.14
N MET A 60 -3.42 -5.89 0.29
CA MET A 60 -4.33 -4.74 0.21
C MET A 60 -4.74 -4.46 -1.24
N ALA A 61 -3.76 -4.36 -2.14
CA ALA A 61 -4.01 -4.03 -3.53
C ALA A 61 -4.77 -5.17 -4.26
N LYS A 62 -4.50 -6.45 -3.97
CA LYS A 62 -5.30 -7.59 -4.48
C LYS A 62 -6.77 -7.53 -4.04
N ASN A 63 -7.04 -7.00 -2.84
CA ASN A 63 -8.38 -6.88 -2.28
C ASN A 63 -9.05 -5.52 -2.57
N GLY A 64 -8.46 -4.69 -3.43
CA GLY A 64 -9.05 -3.45 -3.93
C GLY A 64 -8.80 -2.20 -3.10
N GLY A 65 -7.98 -2.31 -2.05
CA GLY A 65 -7.44 -1.18 -1.30
C GLY A 65 -6.06 -0.80 -1.85
N ILE A 66 -5.23 -0.21 -0.99
CA ILE A 66 -3.81 0.05 -1.28
C ILE A 66 -3.01 0.01 0.03
N GLY A 67 -1.75 -0.38 -0.04
CA GLY A 67 -0.84 -0.23 1.09
C GLY A 67 0.16 0.89 0.88
N ILE A 68 0.45 1.64 1.94
CA ILE A 68 1.51 2.65 1.94
C ILE A 68 2.73 2.08 2.67
N LEU A 69 3.84 1.91 1.95
CA LEU A 69 5.09 1.43 2.52
C LEU A 69 5.69 2.48 3.48
N HIS A 70 6.17 2.03 4.64
CA HIS A 70 6.81 2.91 5.61
C HIS A 70 8.21 3.35 5.16
N ARG A 71 8.69 4.50 5.65
CA ARG A 71 9.98 5.09 5.26
C ARG A 71 11.15 4.80 6.20
N PHE A 72 10.96 3.96 7.22
CA PHE A 72 11.99 3.66 8.24
C PHE A 72 12.92 2.55 7.74
N MET A 73 13.52 2.80 6.58
CA MET A 73 14.43 1.92 5.84
C MET A 73 15.29 2.77 4.88
N THR A 74 16.38 2.23 4.35
CA THR A 74 17.20 2.96 3.37
C THR A 74 16.40 3.25 2.09
N ILE A 75 16.88 4.17 1.24
CA ILE A 75 16.23 4.45 -0.06
C ILE A 75 16.16 3.17 -0.90
N GLU A 76 17.25 2.42 -0.96
CA GLU A 76 17.34 1.15 -1.68
C GLU A 76 16.35 0.10 -1.17
N GLN A 77 16.29 -0.09 0.16
CA GLN A 77 15.32 -1.01 0.77
C GLN A 77 13.88 -0.62 0.44
N HIS A 78 13.58 0.69 0.46
CA HIS A 78 12.25 1.20 0.15
C HIS A 78 11.87 0.95 -1.31
N VAL A 79 12.79 1.25 -2.23
CA VAL A 79 12.66 0.92 -3.66
C VAL A 79 12.46 -0.57 -3.88
N ASN A 80 13.18 -1.43 -3.16
CA ASN A 80 13.02 -2.88 -3.26
C ASN A 80 11.65 -3.35 -2.79
N GLN A 81 11.07 -2.74 -1.74
CA GLN A 81 9.69 -3.02 -1.33
C GLN A 81 8.69 -2.62 -2.44
N VAL A 82 8.84 -1.45 -3.07
CA VAL A 82 7.99 -1.02 -4.21
C VAL A 82 8.09 -2.01 -5.36
N ARG A 83 9.32 -2.37 -5.78
CA ARG A 83 9.56 -3.33 -6.87
C ARG A 83 8.93 -4.69 -6.58
N ARG A 84 9.02 -5.19 -5.34
CA ARG A 84 8.37 -6.45 -4.93
C ARG A 84 6.86 -6.39 -5.12
N VAL A 85 6.19 -5.29 -4.77
CA VAL A 85 4.74 -5.16 -4.97
C VAL A 85 4.40 -5.11 -6.46
N LYS A 86 5.15 -4.32 -7.24
CA LYS A 86 4.96 -4.17 -8.68
C LYS A 86 5.17 -5.48 -9.45
N ARG A 87 6.01 -6.38 -8.92
CA ARG A 87 6.25 -7.74 -9.44
C ARG A 87 5.22 -8.78 -9.01
N ALA A 88 4.48 -8.55 -7.92
CA ALA A 88 3.62 -9.56 -7.31
C ALA A 88 2.33 -9.86 -8.08
N GLN A 89 1.94 -8.98 -9.00
CA GLN A 89 0.91 -9.23 -9.99
C GLN A 89 1.44 -8.79 -11.35
N GLY A 90 2.41 -9.56 -11.83
CA GLY A 90 2.81 -9.58 -13.22
C GLY A 90 2.35 -10.89 -13.85
N PHE A 91 1.80 -10.83 -15.06
CA PHE A 91 1.86 -11.97 -15.99
C PHE A 91 3.26 -12.10 -16.62
N ILE A 92 4.13 -11.12 -16.34
CA ILE A 92 5.55 -11.09 -16.70
C ILE A 92 6.34 -11.46 -15.44
N VAL A 93 7.11 -12.55 -15.51
CA VAL A 93 8.14 -12.92 -14.53
C VAL A 93 9.35 -12.02 -14.77
N GLU A 94 9.53 -10.97 -13.97
CA GLU A 94 10.73 -10.14 -13.99
C GLU A 94 11.94 -10.91 -13.44
N SER A 95 13.12 -10.70 -14.03
CA SER A 95 14.35 -11.45 -13.69
C SER A 95 14.15 -12.98 -13.73
N PRO A 96 13.71 -13.54 -14.87
CA PRO A 96 13.50 -14.97 -15.00
C PRO A 96 14.81 -15.72 -14.73
N TYR A 97 14.72 -16.93 -14.18
CA TYR A 97 15.90 -17.77 -13.97
C TYR A 97 16.65 -17.93 -15.30
N SER A 98 17.91 -17.53 -15.26
CA SER A 98 18.76 -17.44 -16.43
C SER A 98 20.02 -18.27 -16.26
N ILE A 99 20.50 -18.84 -17.36
CA ILE A 99 21.72 -19.63 -17.43
C ILE A 99 22.64 -19.05 -18.50
N LEU A 100 23.94 -19.21 -18.33
CA LEU A 100 24.92 -18.75 -19.31
C LEU A 100 24.95 -19.66 -20.54
N LEU A 101 25.25 -19.08 -21.69
CA LEU A 101 25.33 -19.75 -22.98
C LEU A 101 26.39 -20.87 -22.97
N SER A 102 27.49 -20.67 -22.25
CA SER A 102 28.58 -21.66 -22.08
C SER A 102 28.27 -22.83 -21.15
N ALA A 103 27.16 -22.79 -20.39
CA ALA A 103 26.85 -23.79 -19.37
C ALA A 103 26.53 -25.18 -19.96
N SER A 104 26.63 -26.21 -19.12
CA SER A 104 26.30 -27.59 -19.51
C SER A 104 24.79 -27.86 -19.45
N LEU A 105 24.32 -28.88 -20.18
CA LEU A 105 22.93 -29.33 -20.05
C LEU A 105 22.60 -29.90 -18.65
N GLU A 106 23.61 -30.42 -17.95
CA GLU A 106 23.47 -30.91 -16.58
C GLU A 106 23.19 -29.77 -15.60
N ASP A 107 23.89 -28.64 -15.76
CA ASP A 107 23.62 -27.45 -14.95
C ASP A 107 22.20 -26.93 -15.19
N ALA A 108 21.76 -26.92 -16.45
CA ALA A 108 20.39 -26.53 -16.81
C ALA A 108 19.34 -27.45 -16.15
N ARG A 109 19.55 -28.78 -16.17
CA ARG A 109 18.66 -29.75 -15.50
C ARG A 109 18.58 -29.51 -14.01
N ARG A 110 19.74 -29.40 -13.34
CA ARG A 110 19.79 -29.14 -11.89
C ARG A 110 19.11 -27.83 -11.53
N MET A 111 19.29 -26.80 -12.34
CA MET A 111 18.69 -25.49 -12.09
C MET A 111 17.18 -25.52 -12.26
N MET A 112 16.67 -26.17 -13.32
CA MET A 112 15.24 -26.36 -13.52
C MET A 112 14.60 -27.19 -12.41
N GLU A 113 15.24 -28.26 -11.95
CA GLU A 113 14.75 -29.10 -10.84
C GLU A 113 14.80 -28.36 -9.50
N ARG A 114 15.91 -27.70 -9.20
CA ARG A 114 16.11 -26.95 -7.95
C ARG A 114 15.09 -25.83 -7.76
N TYR A 115 14.75 -25.13 -8.84
CA TYR A 115 13.83 -24.00 -8.80
C TYR A 115 12.41 -24.34 -9.25
N ASP A 116 12.15 -25.62 -9.58
CA ASP A 116 10.86 -26.10 -10.09
C ASP A 116 10.33 -25.27 -11.27
N VAL A 117 11.19 -25.03 -12.27
CA VAL A 117 10.87 -24.23 -13.45
C VAL A 117 11.04 -25.00 -14.76
N GLY A 118 10.07 -24.89 -15.67
CA GLY A 118 10.08 -25.59 -16.95
C GLY A 118 10.90 -24.93 -18.06
N GLY A 119 11.69 -23.90 -17.77
CA GLY A 119 12.53 -23.23 -18.77
C GLY A 119 13.39 -22.11 -18.20
N LEU A 120 14.51 -21.84 -18.86
CA LEU A 120 15.52 -20.86 -18.48
C LEU A 120 15.82 -19.94 -19.64
N ALA A 121 15.96 -18.65 -19.36
CA ALA A 121 16.51 -17.71 -20.33
C ALA A 121 18.01 -17.94 -20.46
N VAL A 122 18.52 -17.94 -21.69
CA VAL A 122 19.97 -18.11 -21.92
C VAL A 122 20.57 -16.75 -22.17
N LEU A 123 21.55 -16.36 -21.35
CA LEU A 123 22.27 -15.11 -21.49
C LEU A 123 23.63 -15.35 -22.11
N ASP A 124 24.04 -14.42 -22.96
CA ASP A 124 25.38 -14.38 -23.53
C ASP A 124 26.41 -14.08 -22.43
N ASP A 125 27.50 -14.85 -22.39
CA ASP A 125 28.52 -14.78 -21.35
C ASP A 125 29.23 -13.41 -21.28
N GLU A 126 29.42 -12.73 -22.41
CA GLU A 126 30.15 -11.47 -22.48
C GLU A 126 29.23 -10.25 -22.36
N SER A 127 28.16 -10.23 -23.17
CA SER A 127 27.27 -9.06 -23.25
C SER A 127 26.16 -9.05 -22.21
N GLY A 128 25.87 -10.19 -21.55
CA GLY A 128 24.75 -10.33 -20.62
C GLY A 128 23.37 -10.23 -21.28
N LYS A 129 23.30 -10.17 -22.62
CA LYS A 129 22.06 -10.04 -23.38
C LYS A 129 21.38 -11.39 -23.61
N LEU A 130 20.10 -11.37 -23.97
CA LEU A 130 19.36 -12.59 -24.27
C LEU A 130 19.94 -13.29 -25.52
N ALA A 131 20.52 -14.48 -25.34
CA ALA A 131 21.08 -15.32 -26.40
C ALA A 131 20.14 -16.45 -26.84
N GLY A 132 19.18 -16.83 -26.00
CA GLY A 132 18.26 -17.92 -26.31
C GLY A 132 17.31 -18.27 -25.17
N LEU A 133 16.58 -19.37 -25.36
CA LEU A 133 15.71 -19.96 -24.36
C LEU A 133 15.90 -21.47 -24.39
N ILE A 134 16.06 -22.10 -23.23
CA ILE A 134 16.10 -23.55 -23.11
C ILE A 134 14.96 -24.02 -22.20
N THR A 135 14.24 -25.04 -22.65
CA THR A 135 13.06 -25.57 -21.95
C THR A 135 13.27 -27.01 -21.52
N GLN A 136 12.41 -27.50 -20.62
CA GLN A 136 12.44 -28.90 -20.19
C GLN A 136 12.30 -29.87 -21.37
N ARG A 137 11.51 -29.51 -22.41
CA ARG A 137 11.38 -30.30 -23.63
C ARG A 137 12.71 -30.43 -24.37
N ASP A 138 13.47 -29.34 -24.47
CA ASP A 138 14.77 -29.35 -25.14
C ASP A 138 15.76 -30.27 -24.40
N LEU A 139 15.75 -30.25 -23.07
CA LEU A 139 16.59 -31.12 -22.24
C LEU A 139 16.20 -32.61 -22.30
N LEU A 140 14.90 -32.91 -22.46
CA LEU A 140 14.36 -34.27 -22.55
C LEU A 140 14.60 -34.90 -23.94
N LEU A 141 14.63 -34.08 -24.99
CA LEU A 141 14.77 -34.53 -26.38
C LEU A 141 16.19 -34.34 -26.94
N ALA A 142 17.10 -33.70 -26.19
CA ALA A 142 18.48 -33.51 -26.60
C ALA A 142 19.19 -34.87 -26.78
N PRO A 143 19.85 -35.11 -27.93
CA PRO A 143 20.73 -36.27 -28.10
C PRO A 143 21.84 -36.29 -27.05
N GLU A 144 22.24 -37.48 -26.60
CA GLU A 144 23.33 -37.65 -25.61
C GLU A 144 24.67 -37.04 -26.06
N SER A 145 24.85 -36.83 -27.38
CA SER A 145 26.03 -36.17 -27.94
C SER A 145 26.10 -34.66 -27.71
N LEU A 146 25.02 -34.01 -27.25
CA LEU A 146 25.01 -32.59 -26.93
C LEU A 146 25.39 -32.36 -25.46
N ALA A 147 26.45 -31.59 -25.24
CA ALA A 147 26.95 -31.31 -23.90
C ALA A 147 26.54 -29.94 -23.34
N THR A 148 26.22 -28.97 -24.20
CA THR A 148 26.10 -27.55 -23.81
C THR A 148 24.73 -26.94 -24.10
N VAL A 149 24.35 -25.95 -23.30
CA VAL A 149 23.12 -25.16 -23.47
C VAL A 149 23.05 -24.55 -24.86
N LYS A 150 24.14 -23.94 -25.33
CA LYS A 150 24.24 -23.35 -26.68
C LYS A 150 23.80 -24.31 -27.80
N ALA A 151 24.07 -25.60 -27.67
CA ALA A 151 23.79 -26.57 -28.72
C ALA A 151 22.33 -27.08 -28.71
N ALA A 152 21.65 -27.01 -27.56
CA ALA A 152 20.28 -27.52 -27.40
C ALA A 152 19.19 -26.44 -27.28
N MET A 153 19.56 -25.20 -26.98
CA MET A 153 18.59 -24.11 -26.81
C MET A 153 17.91 -23.70 -28.12
N THR A 154 16.78 -22.99 -28.01
CA THR A 154 16.27 -22.16 -29.11
C THR A 154 17.09 -20.87 -29.20
N PRO A 155 17.78 -20.59 -30.33
CA PRO A 155 18.67 -19.45 -30.44
C PRO A 155 17.91 -18.14 -30.67
N ARG A 156 18.57 -17.02 -30.35
CA ARG A 156 17.98 -15.68 -30.34
C ARG A 156 17.26 -15.29 -31.62
N GLU A 157 17.75 -15.70 -32.79
CA GLU A 157 17.20 -15.35 -34.10
C GLU A 157 15.87 -16.05 -34.37
N ARG A 158 15.57 -17.15 -33.66
CA ARG A 158 14.31 -17.91 -33.77
C ARG A 158 13.33 -17.59 -32.65
N LEU A 159 13.75 -16.80 -31.65
CA LEU A 159 12.87 -16.41 -30.56
C LEU A 159 11.90 -15.32 -30.99
N ILE A 160 10.64 -15.54 -30.67
CA ILE A 160 9.65 -14.47 -30.60
C ILE A 160 9.83 -13.80 -29.24
N VAL A 161 9.95 -12.48 -29.24
CA VAL A 161 10.12 -11.66 -28.03
C VAL A 161 9.05 -10.56 -28.02
N ALA A 162 8.73 -10.06 -26.83
CA ALA A 162 7.83 -8.93 -26.65
C ALA A 162 8.61 -7.67 -26.23
N PRO A 163 8.15 -6.48 -26.64
CA PRO A 163 8.69 -5.22 -26.15
C PRO A 163 8.23 -4.94 -24.70
N PRO A 164 8.88 -3.98 -24.02
CA PRO A 164 8.43 -3.53 -22.71
C PRO A 164 7.01 -2.93 -22.81
N GLY A 165 6.15 -3.21 -21.82
CA GLY A 165 4.80 -2.67 -21.77
C GLY A 165 3.76 -3.40 -22.62
N VAL A 166 4.07 -4.59 -23.15
CA VAL A 166 3.08 -5.50 -23.75
C VAL A 166 1.92 -5.74 -22.76
N THR A 167 0.68 -5.81 -23.25
CA THR A 167 -0.50 -6.12 -22.43
C THR A 167 -0.74 -7.62 -22.30
N VAL A 168 -1.55 -8.05 -21.32
CA VAL A 168 -1.96 -9.46 -21.17
C VAL A 168 -2.61 -9.98 -22.46
N GLU A 169 -3.47 -9.18 -23.06
CA GLU A 169 -4.23 -9.54 -24.26
C GLU A 169 -3.30 -9.71 -25.47
N GLN A 170 -2.37 -8.77 -25.68
CA GLN A 170 -1.34 -8.87 -26.74
C GLN A 170 -0.39 -10.03 -26.52
N ALA A 171 0.03 -10.28 -25.27
CA ALA A 171 0.89 -11.40 -24.93
C ALA A 171 0.15 -12.73 -25.19
N ARG A 172 -1.11 -12.83 -24.78
CA ARG A 172 -1.97 -14.00 -25.06
C ARG A 172 -2.14 -14.25 -26.54
N GLU A 173 -2.38 -13.20 -27.33
CA GLU A 173 -2.48 -13.30 -28.79
C GLU A 173 -1.15 -13.77 -29.40
N THR A 174 -0.02 -13.22 -28.95
CA THR A 174 1.32 -13.58 -29.45
C THR A 174 1.64 -15.04 -29.13
N LEU A 175 1.47 -15.47 -27.88
CA LEU A 175 1.66 -16.86 -27.44
C LEU A 175 0.79 -17.82 -28.26
N TYR A 176 -0.49 -17.47 -28.46
CA TYR A 176 -1.41 -18.27 -29.28
C TYR A 176 -0.95 -18.33 -30.74
N ARG A 177 -0.76 -17.18 -31.40
CA ARG A 177 -0.41 -17.07 -32.84
C ARG A 177 0.86 -17.85 -33.18
N HIS A 178 1.88 -17.75 -32.33
CA HIS A 178 3.18 -18.40 -32.56
C HIS A 178 3.26 -19.81 -31.96
N ARG A 179 2.22 -20.27 -31.25
CA ARG A 179 2.15 -21.61 -30.62
C ARG A 179 3.33 -21.87 -29.67
N ILE A 180 3.67 -20.87 -28.87
CA ILE A 180 4.76 -20.90 -27.90
C ILE A 180 4.23 -20.73 -26.48
N GLU A 181 4.94 -21.31 -25.51
CA GLU A 181 4.55 -21.26 -24.09
C GLU A 181 5.23 -20.15 -23.29
N LYS A 182 6.35 -19.63 -23.80
CA LYS A 182 7.23 -18.69 -23.11
C LYS A 182 7.59 -17.57 -24.07
N LEU A 183 7.38 -16.34 -23.64
CA LEU A 183 7.58 -15.12 -24.41
C LEU A 183 8.51 -14.17 -23.65
N PRO A 184 9.81 -14.16 -23.95
CA PRO A 184 10.76 -13.25 -23.33
C PRO A 184 10.42 -11.79 -23.63
N VAL A 185 10.56 -10.92 -22.63
CA VAL A 185 10.40 -9.47 -22.75
C VAL A 185 11.79 -8.85 -22.78
N VAL A 186 12.11 -8.09 -23.83
CA VAL A 186 13.43 -7.47 -24.02
C VAL A 186 13.31 -5.96 -24.25
N ASP A 187 14.32 -5.21 -23.83
CA ASP A 187 14.44 -3.78 -24.16
C ASP A 187 14.92 -3.56 -25.62
N ALA A 188 15.10 -2.29 -26.00
CA ALA A 188 15.58 -1.91 -27.33
C ALA A 188 17.02 -2.38 -27.62
N ASP A 189 17.83 -2.54 -26.58
CA ASP A 189 19.23 -2.97 -26.67
C ASP A 189 19.37 -4.51 -26.64
N GLY A 190 18.27 -5.23 -26.42
CA GLY A 190 18.22 -6.70 -26.39
C GLY A 190 18.48 -7.31 -25.01
N SER A 191 18.48 -6.51 -23.94
CA SER A 191 18.60 -6.99 -22.57
C SER A 191 17.30 -7.63 -22.11
N LEU A 192 17.40 -8.72 -21.36
CA LEU A 192 16.24 -9.45 -20.85
C LEU A 192 15.62 -8.71 -19.65
N LEU A 193 14.37 -8.27 -19.80
CA LEU A 193 13.61 -7.63 -18.73
C LEU A 193 12.71 -8.61 -17.98
N GLY A 194 12.17 -9.61 -18.68
CA GLY A 194 11.21 -10.55 -18.10
C GLY A 194 10.84 -11.73 -19.00
N LEU A 195 9.95 -12.59 -18.50
CA LEU A 195 9.43 -13.74 -19.23
C LEU A 195 7.93 -13.87 -18.97
N ILE A 196 7.13 -13.92 -20.04
CA ILE A 196 5.69 -14.20 -19.93
C ILE A 196 5.47 -15.68 -20.21
N THR A 197 4.68 -16.35 -19.37
CA THR A 197 4.30 -17.76 -19.61
C THR A 197 2.84 -17.90 -20.02
N ALA A 198 2.54 -18.93 -20.80
CA ALA A 198 1.17 -19.29 -21.16
C ALA A 198 0.31 -19.57 -19.92
N GLN A 199 0.90 -20.14 -18.86
CA GLN A 199 0.20 -20.34 -17.59
C GLN A 199 -0.20 -19.01 -16.95
N ASP A 200 0.67 -18.01 -16.95
CA ASP A 200 0.39 -16.74 -16.30
C ASP A 200 -0.65 -15.89 -17.04
N VAL A 201 -0.73 -15.99 -18.37
CA VAL A 201 -1.77 -15.29 -19.16
C VAL A 201 -3.11 -16.04 -19.22
N THR A 202 -3.13 -17.32 -18.84
CA THR A 202 -4.36 -18.14 -18.80
C THR A 202 -4.98 -18.24 -17.41
N LYS A 203 -4.23 -17.89 -16.36
CA LYS A 203 -4.79 -17.70 -15.02
C LYS A 203 -5.95 -16.69 -15.12
N PRO A 204 -7.16 -17.03 -14.64
CA PRO A 204 -8.24 -16.06 -14.52
C PRO A 204 -7.70 -14.82 -13.81
N ARG A 205 -8.18 -13.60 -14.16
CA ARG A 205 -7.89 -12.42 -13.32
C ARG A 205 -8.36 -12.74 -11.90
N GLU A 206 -7.44 -13.13 -11.03
CA GLU A 206 -7.76 -13.76 -9.74
C GLU A 206 -8.50 -12.82 -8.79
N ASN A 207 -8.58 -11.52 -9.10
CA ASN A 207 -9.40 -10.56 -8.37
C ASN A 207 -9.87 -9.44 -9.30
N PRO A 208 -11.14 -9.44 -9.76
CA PRO A 208 -11.70 -8.31 -10.52
C PRO A 208 -11.74 -7.01 -9.69
N SER A 209 -11.67 -7.12 -8.37
CA SER A 209 -11.58 -5.99 -7.44
C SER A 209 -10.15 -5.50 -7.18
N ALA A 210 -9.11 -6.08 -7.79
CA ALA A 210 -7.74 -5.65 -7.53
C ALA A 210 -7.51 -4.20 -7.96
N SER A 211 -6.75 -3.46 -7.16
CA SER A 211 -6.25 -2.12 -7.44
C SER A 211 -5.01 -2.23 -8.32
N LEU A 212 -5.17 -1.94 -9.61
CA LEU A 212 -4.12 -2.02 -10.62
C LEU A 212 -3.76 -0.63 -11.17
N ASP A 213 -2.48 -0.42 -11.46
CA ASP A 213 -1.99 0.76 -12.16
C ASP A 213 -2.33 0.70 -13.66
N GLY A 214 -2.04 1.78 -14.41
CA GLY A 214 -2.29 1.84 -15.85
C GLY A 214 -1.54 0.78 -16.69
N LYS A 215 -0.59 0.06 -16.10
CA LYS A 215 0.16 -1.05 -16.73
C LYS A 215 -0.35 -2.43 -16.27
N GLY A 216 -1.40 -2.48 -15.44
CA GLY A 216 -1.98 -3.72 -14.93
C GLY A 216 -1.22 -4.34 -13.74
N ARG A 217 -0.31 -3.60 -13.10
CA ARG A 217 0.44 -4.06 -11.92
C ARG A 217 -0.27 -3.61 -10.65
N LEU A 218 -0.08 -4.30 -9.52
CA LEU A 218 -0.65 -3.87 -8.24
C LEU A 218 -0.22 -2.44 -7.88
N MET A 219 -1.19 -1.63 -7.41
CA MET A 219 -0.90 -0.30 -6.91
C MET A 219 -0.24 -0.32 -5.53
N VAL A 220 0.66 0.62 -5.27
CA VAL A 220 1.36 0.81 -3.99
C VAL A 220 1.72 2.27 -3.78
N GLY A 221 1.52 2.76 -2.56
CA GLY A 221 2.05 4.06 -2.15
C GLY A 221 3.31 3.90 -1.30
N ALA A 222 4.08 4.96 -1.16
CA ALA A 222 5.32 4.96 -0.36
C ALA A 222 5.44 6.26 0.44
N ALA A 223 5.76 6.14 1.72
CA ALA A 223 5.92 7.29 2.59
C ALA A 223 7.27 8.01 2.38
N ILE A 224 7.27 9.31 2.54
CA ILE A 224 8.47 10.15 2.55
C ILE A 224 8.37 11.18 3.68
N GLY A 225 9.50 11.73 4.06
CA GLY A 225 9.61 12.81 5.04
C GLY A 225 9.89 14.16 4.38
N VAL A 226 10.39 15.10 5.18
CA VAL A 226 10.63 16.51 4.80
C VAL A 226 12.11 16.92 4.90
N THR A 227 13.02 15.96 5.11
CA THR A 227 14.46 16.24 5.22
C THR A 227 15.10 16.37 3.84
N ALA A 228 16.36 16.85 3.78
CA ALA A 228 17.05 17.16 2.52
C ALA A 228 17.12 15.97 1.54
N ASN A 229 17.31 14.75 2.05
CA ASN A 229 17.47 13.53 1.24
C ASN A 229 16.13 12.96 0.72
N GLU A 230 14.99 13.53 1.13
CA GLU A 230 13.67 12.98 0.79
C GLU A 230 13.29 13.27 -0.67
N MET A 231 13.91 14.26 -1.32
CA MET A 231 13.77 14.47 -2.76
C MET A 231 14.41 13.36 -3.59
N GLU A 232 15.59 12.89 -3.18
CA GLU A 232 16.24 11.74 -3.82
C GLU A 232 15.40 10.47 -3.61
N ARG A 233 14.89 10.26 -2.39
CA ARG A 233 13.97 9.17 -2.09
C ARG A 233 12.71 9.24 -2.95
N ALA A 234 12.09 10.41 -3.07
CA ALA A 234 10.89 10.62 -3.89
C ALA A 234 11.16 10.25 -5.36
N ALA A 235 12.27 10.73 -5.93
CA ALA A 235 12.69 10.40 -7.29
C ALA A 235 12.85 8.89 -7.48
N ALA A 236 13.61 8.23 -6.60
CA ALA A 236 13.88 6.80 -6.68
C ALA A 236 12.61 5.94 -6.52
N LEU A 237 11.67 6.35 -5.67
CA LEU A 237 10.40 5.66 -5.47
C LEU A 237 9.47 5.80 -6.68
N LEU A 238 9.38 6.99 -7.27
CA LEU A 238 8.60 7.22 -8.49
C LEU A 238 9.18 6.42 -9.66
N GLU A 239 10.51 6.39 -9.81
CA GLU A 239 11.20 5.58 -10.82
C GLU A 239 10.93 4.08 -10.62
N ALA A 240 10.96 3.60 -9.37
CA ALA A 240 10.60 2.24 -9.02
C ALA A 240 9.12 1.88 -9.31
N GLY A 241 8.28 2.91 -9.51
CA GLY A 241 6.89 2.78 -9.91
C GLY A 241 5.89 2.90 -8.77
N ALA A 242 6.24 3.56 -7.66
CA ALA A 242 5.26 3.93 -6.63
C ALA A 242 4.18 4.83 -7.25
N ASP A 243 2.90 4.52 -6.99
CA ASP A 243 1.78 5.24 -7.60
C ASP A 243 1.46 6.53 -6.86
N ALA A 244 1.71 6.57 -5.55
CA ALA A 244 1.53 7.74 -4.71
C ALA A 244 2.69 7.91 -3.72
N LEU A 245 3.10 9.15 -3.50
CA LEU A 245 4.02 9.55 -2.44
C LEU A 245 3.20 10.09 -1.27
N VAL A 246 3.48 9.60 -0.06
CA VAL A 246 2.81 10.05 1.16
C VAL A 246 3.80 10.85 2.00
N LEU A 247 3.72 12.18 1.91
CA LEU A 247 4.50 13.08 2.75
C LEU A 247 3.91 13.05 4.16
N ASP A 248 4.57 12.32 5.06
CA ASP A 248 4.05 12.01 6.39
C ASP A 248 4.97 12.47 7.51
N ILE A 249 4.52 13.52 8.19
CA ILE A 249 5.07 14.02 9.44
C ILE A 249 3.95 14.29 10.44
N ALA A 250 4.26 14.31 11.74
CA ALA A 250 3.27 14.46 12.79
C ALA A 250 2.43 15.76 12.67
N HIS A 251 3.06 16.86 12.24
CA HIS A 251 2.42 18.14 12.02
C HIS A 251 2.70 18.66 10.60
N GLY A 252 1.83 18.32 9.67
CA GLY A 252 1.95 18.66 8.25
C GLY A 252 1.62 20.11 7.90
N HIS A 253 0.92 20.85 8.78
CA HIS A 253 0.70 22.29 8.62
C HIS A 253 1.92 23.08 9.10
N ALA A 254 3.07 22.78 8.50
CA ALA A 254 4.35 23.39 8.81
C ALA A 254 5.05 23.83 7.53
N ASP A 255 5.79 24.94 7.58
CA ASP A 255 6.42 25.55 6.40
C ASP A 255 7.25 24.54 5.61
N HIS A 256 8.09 23.76 6.27
CA HIS A 256 8.96 22.78 5.62
C HIS A 256 8.18 21.66 4.91
N CYS A 257 6.99 21.30 5.40
CA CYS A 257 6.10 20.35 4.73
C CYS A 257 5.47 20.97 3.48
N ILE A 258 4.90 22.17 3.61
CA ILE A 258 4.33 22.94 2.49
C ILE A 258 5.37 23.17 1.38
N GLN A 259 6.59 23.55 1.76
CA GLN A 259 7.68 23.75 0.80
C GLN A 259 8.10 22.45 0.11
N MET A 260 8.11 21.31 0.84
CA MET A 260 8.40 20.01 0.23
C MET A 260 7.30 19.60 -0.78
N VAL A 261 6.02 19.80 -0.46
CA VAL A 261 4.92 19.56 -1.41
C VAL A 261 5.11 20.38 -2.69
N LYS A 262 5.39 21.69 -2.56
CA LYS A 262 5.64 22.58 -3.71
C LYS A 262 6.84 22.12 -4.53
N LYS A 263 7.92 21.70 -3.88
CA LYS A 263 9.13 21.21 -4.55
C LYS A 263 8.88 19.91 -5.33
N ILE A 264 8.21 18.93 -4.72
CA ILE A 264 7.85 17.68 -5.39
C ILE A 264 6.90 17.95 -6.56
N ARG A 265 5.91 18.83 -6.40
CA ARG A 265 4.99 19.19 -7.49
C ARG A 265 5.72 19.89 -8.65
N ALA A 266 6.72 20.72 -8.37
CA ALA A 266 7.52 21.39 -9.39
C ALA A 266 8.41 20.41 -10.17
N ASP A 267 9.13 19.53 -9.47
CA ASP A 267 10.08 18.59 -10.09
C ASP A 267 9.39 17.37 -10.70
N PHE A 268 8.24 16.96 -10.15
CA PHE A 268 7.44 15.82 -10.58
C PHE A 268 5.95 16.19 -10.74
N PRO A 269 5.58 16.95 -11.80
CA PRO A 269 4.21 17.47 -11.95
C PRO A 269 3.10 16.41 -11.98
N ALA A 270 3.41 15.20 -12.46
CA ALA A 270 2.47 14.08 -12.53
C ALA A 270 2.38 13.25 -11.23
N ALA A 271 3.27 13.48 -10.26
CA ALA A 271 3.28 12.72 -9.02
C ALA A 271 1.99 12.90 -8.24
N GLN A 272 1.49 11.81 -7.67
CA GLN A 272 0.33 11.82 -6.79
C GLN A 272 0.82 12.01 -5.36
N ILE A 273 0.62 13.21 -4.81
CA ILE A 273 1.20 13.63 -3.53
C ILE A 273 0.10 13.65 -2.47
N ILE A 274 0.16 12.74 -1.51
CA ILE A 274 -0.70 12.74 -0.33
C ILE A 274 0.07 13.46 0.78
N ALA A 275 -0.48 14.54 1.34
CA ALA A 275 0.22 15.36 2.34
C ALA A 275 -0.51 15.38 3.69
N GLY A 276 0.24 15.22 4.78
CA GLY A 276 -0.28 15.30 6.12
C GLY A 276 0.80 15.16 7.21
N ASN A 277 0.43 15.06 8.48
CA ASN A 277 -0.95 15.05 8.98
C ASN A 277 -1.43 16.45 9.37
N VAL A 278 -2.68 16.75 9.04
CA VAL A 278 -3.38 17.96 9.51
C VAL A 278 -4.62 17.57 10.31
N ALA A 279 -5.14 18.52 11.08
CA ALA A 279 -6.37 18.34 11.85
C ALA A 279 -7.18 19.64 11.95
N SER A 280 -6.92 20.60 11.05
CA SER A 280 -7.50 21.93 11.04
C SER A 280 -7.92 22.31 9.63
N ARG A 281 -8.92 23.18 9.55
CA ARG A 281 -9.41 23.78 8.30
C ARG A 281 -8.29 24.45 7.50
N ASP A 282 -7.55 25.35 8.13
CA ASP A 282 -6.47 26.09 7.45
C ASP A 282 -5.33 25.16 6.98
N GLY A 283 -4.96 24.17 7.77
CA GLY A 283 -3.89 23.24 7.39
C GLY A 283 -4.25 22.38 6.19
N ALA A 284 -5.51 21.95 6.09
CA ALA A 284 -6.00 21.24 4.93
C ALA A 284 -6.06 22.14 3.68
N ARG A 285 -6.55 23.38 3.83
CA ARG A 285 -6.62 24.38 2.76
C ARG A 285 -5.22 24.70 2.20
N GLU A 286 -4.27 25.03 3.06
CA GLU A 286 -2.92 25.43 2.63
C GLU A 286 -2.12 24.29 1.99
N LEU A 287 -2.29 23.04 2.46
CA LEU A 287 -1.69 21.88 1.80
C LEU A 287 -2.32 21.59 0.43
N ALA A 288 -3.63 21.80 0.28
CA ALA A 288 -4.31 21.70 -1.01
C ALA A 288 -3.75 22.75 -1.98
N GLU A 289 -3.70 24.01 -1.56
CA GLU A 289 -3.14 25.14 -2.32
C GLU A 289 -1.64 24.97 -2.66
N ALA A 290 -0.89 24.26 -1.81
CA ALA A 290 0.50 23.91 -2.06
C ALA A 290 0.69 22.89 -3.20
N GLY A 291 -0.39 22.21 -3.62
CA GLY A 291 -0.38 21.24 -4.71
C GLY A 291 -0.44 19.78 -4.28
N ALA A 292 -0.93 19.49 -3.07
CA ALA A 292 -1.26 18.12 -2.68
C ALA A 292 -2.40 17.55 -3.54
N SER A 293 -2.31 16.27 -3.89
CA SER A 293 -3.36 15.51 -4.60
C SER A 293 -4.36 14.83 -3.65
N ALA A 294 -4.06 14.79 -2.34
CA ALA A 294 -4.98 14.39 -1.28
C ALA A 294 -4.45 14.87 0.09
N ILE A 295 -5.34 15.03 1.06
CA ILE A 295 -5.00 15.46 2.42
C ILE A 295 -5.14 14.30 3.40
N LYS A 296 -4.08 14.00 4.17
CA LYS A 296 -4.12 13.01 5.25
C LYS A 296 -4.41 13.69 6.59
N VAL A 297 -5.50 13.27 7.23
CA VAL A 297 -6.10 13.96 8.38
C VAL A 297 -6.05 13.10 9.64
N GLY A 298 -5.42 13.62 10.69
CA GLY A 298 -5.45 13.02 12.02
C GLY A 298 -4.20 13.34 12.84
N ILE A 299 -4.36 14.06 13.94
CA ILE A 299 -3.28 14.33 14.91
C ILE A 299 -3.67 13.74 16.27
N GLY A 300 -2.95 12.69 16.66
CA GLY A 300 -3.18 11.97 17.91
C GLY A 300 -4.31 10.92 18.02
N PRO A 301 -5.13 10.58 16.99
CA PRO A 301 -6.21 9.60 17.15
C PRO A 301 -5.74 8.14 17.08
N GLY A 302 -4.47 7.91 16.69
CA GLY A 302 -3.90 6.58 16.54
C GLY A 302 -3.83 5.83 17.86
N SER A 303 -4.09 4.53 17.85
CA SER A 303 -4.18 3.70 19.06
C SER A 303 -2.92 3.64 19.91
N ILE A 304 -1.77 3.95 19.32
CA ILE A 304 -0.45 3.94 19.96
C ILE A 304 0.24 5.32 19.93
N CYS A 305 -0.51 6.36 19.53
CA CYS A 305 -0.03 7.72 19.47
C CYS A 305 -0.29 8.42 20.80
N THR A 306 0.74 9.04 21.36
CA THR A 306 0.65 9.78 22.62
C THR A 306 0.87 11.29 22.43
N THR A 307 0.94 11.78 21.19
CA THR A 307 1.11 13.21 20.86
C THR A 307 0.19 14.12 21.68
N ARG A 308 -1.10 13.77 21.85
CA ARG A 308 -2.05 14.58 22.64
C ARG A 308 -1.68 14.68 24.11
N ILE A 309 -1.14 13.61 24.68
CA ILE A 309 -0.73 13.54 26.08
C ILE A 309 0.61 14.25 26.28
N VAL A 310 1.55 14.05 25.35
CA VAL A 310 2.92 14.59 25.44
C VAL A 310 2.95 16.08 25.13
N THR A 311 2.25 16.51 24.07
CA THR A 311 2.34 17.89 23.54
C THR A 311 1.12 18.75 23.91
N GLY A 312 -0.01 18.13 24.26
CA GLY A 312 -1.29 18.83 24.41
C GLY A 312 -2.00 19.16 23.09
N PHE A 313 -1.41 18.88 21.94
CA PHE A 313 -1.98 19.19 20.62
C PHE A 313 -2.70 18.00 19.98
N GLY A 314 -3.85 18.28 19.39
CA GLY A 314 -4.65 17.34 18.61
C GLY A 314 -6.13 17.75 18.56
N VAL A 315 -6.89 17.13 17.67
CA VAL A 315 -8.34 17.39 17.51
C VAL A 315 -9.09 16.06 17.45
N PRO A 316 -10.21 15.89 18.16
CA PRO A 316 -11.07 14.70 18.02
C PRO A 316 -11.38 14.38 16.55
N GLN A 317 -11.26 13.10 16.19
CA GLN A 317 -11.02 12.71 14.79
C GLN A 317 -12.18 13.06 13.85
N LEU A 318 -13.43 12.95 14.32
CA LEU A 318 -14.59 13.29 13.49
C LEU A 318 -14.61 14.79 13.18
N THR A 319 -14.38 15.64 14.19
CA THR A 319 -14.24 17.09 13.99
C THR A 319 -13.06 17.42 13.08
N ALA A 320 -11.91 16.75 13.23
CA ALA A 320 -10.75 16.98 12.38
C ALA A 320 -11.05 16.69 10.90
N ILE A 321 -11.80 15.62 10.61
CA ILE A 321 -12.23 15.27 9.24
C ILE A 321 -13.15 16.36 8.69
N ILE A 322 -14.20 16.72 9.42
CA ILE A 322 -15.19 17.73 8.99
C ILE A 322 -14.50 19.07 8.69
N ASP A 323 -13.68 19.57 9.63
CA ASP A 323 -12.92 20.81 9.46
C ASP A 323 -12.00 20.78 8.24
N SER A 324 -11.33 19.64 8.01
CA SER A 324 -10.38 19.50 6.90
C SER A 324 -11.09 19.41 5.55
N VAL A 325 -12.23 18.72 5.47
CA VAL A 325 -13.08 18.66 4.27
C VAL A 325 -13.60 20.06 3.92
N GLU A 326 -14.01 20.85 4.91
CA GLU A 326 -14.38 22.25 4.71
C GLU A 326 -13.20 23.09 4.20
N GLY A 327 -12.01 22.91 4.77
CA GLY A 327 -10.79 23.60 4.32
C GLY A 327 -10.42 23.29 2.87
N VAL A 328 -10.51 22.02 2.47
CA VAL A 328 -10.31 21.61 1.07
C VAL A 328 -11.36 22.25 0.17
N ARG A 329 -12.64 22.26 0.56
CA ARG A 329 -13.70 22.92 -0.23
C ARG A 329 -13.46 24.42 -0.39
N GLU A 330 -13.01 25.11 0.67
CA GLU A 330 -12.69 26.54 0.64
C GLU A 330 -11.52 26.87 -0.30
N SER A 331 -10.56 25.95 -0.49
CA SER A 331 -9.48 26.13 -1.46
C SER A 331 -9.97 26.18 -2.92
N GLY A 332 -11.18 25.69 -3.19
CA GLY A 332 -11.71 25.52 -4.56
C GLY A 332 -11.07 24.37 -5.35
N ILE A 333 -10.25 23.54 -4.71
CA ILE A 333 -9.55 22.39 -5.32
C ILE A 333 -10.31 21.09 -4.97
N ASP A 334 -10.62 20.28 -5.99
CA ASP A 334 -11.30 18.99 -5.82
C ASP A 334 -10.30 17.85 -5.60
N ILE A 335 -9.86 17.69 -4.35
CA ILE A 335 -8.99 16.58 -3.91
C ILE A 335 -9.60 15.83 -2.72
N PRO A 336 -9.37 14.51 -2.59
CA PRO A 336 -9.92 13.73 -1.50
C PRO A 336 -9.20 13.93 -0.16
N VAL A 337 -9.92 13.56 0.91
CA VAL A 337 -9.45 13.51 2.29
C VAL A 337 -9.31 12.05 2.76
N ILE A 338 -8.20 11.74 3.41
CA ILE A 338 -7.91 10.45 4.03
C ILE A 338 -8.02 10.59 5.55
N ALA A 339 -8.96 9.88 6.17
CA ALA A 339 -9.07 9.83 7.62
C ALA A 339 -8.06 8.83 8.21
N ASP A 340 -7.04 9.32 8.90
CA ASP A 340 -5.93 8.53 9.45
C ASP A 340 -6.04 8.39 10.98
N GLY A 341 -6.25 7.16 11.44
CA GLY A 341 -6.32 6.79 12.85
C GLY A 341 -7.72 6.86 13.48
N GLY A 342 -7.85 6.25 14.66
CA GLY A 342 -9.11 6.18 15.41
C GLY A 342 -10.13 5.14 14.92
N ILE A 343 -9.92 4.50 13.76
CA ILE A 343 -10.81 3.48 13.21
C ILE A 343 -10.60 2.13 13.93
N GLN A 344 -11.60 1.67 14.68
CA GLN A 344 -11.54 0.40 15.42
C GLN A 344 -12.55 -0.64 14.93
N LYS A 345 -13.64 -0.19 14.30
CA LYS A 345 -14.73 -1.03 13.81
C LYS A 345 -15.29 -0.48 12.50
N ALA A 346 -16.02 -1.31 11.76
CA ALA A 346 -16.61 -0.91 10.48
C ALA A 346 -17.55 0.31 10.60
N GLY A 347 -18.22 0.47 11.74
CA GLY A 347 -19.05 1.66 12.02
C GLY A 347 -18.24 2.96 12.03
N ASP A 348 -17.00 2.95 12.53
CA ASP A 348 -16.14 4.14 12.53
C ASP A 348 -15.71 4.49 11.10
N LEU A 349 -15.41 3.47 10.28
CA LEU A 349 -15.15 3.65 8.85
C LEU A 349 -16.35 4.31 8.17
N VAL A 350 -17.59 3.83 8.42
CA VAL A 350 -18.80 4.44 7.85
C VAL A 350 -18.94 5.90 8.29
N LYS A 351 -18.73 6.19 9.58
CA LYS A 351 -18.82 7.56 10.13
C LYS A 351 -17.75 8.48 9.53
N ALA A 352 -16.51 8.01 9.37
CA ALA A 352 -15.45 8.78 8.74
C ALA A 352 -15.78 9.13 7.28
N LEU A 353 -16.29 8.16 6.51
CA LEU A 353 -16.69 8.39 5.12
C LEU A 353 -17.90 9.31 5.02
N ALA A 354 -18.91 9.13 5.88
CA ALA A 354 -20.08 10.01 5.97
C ALA A 354 -19.72 11.45 6.35
N ALA A 355 -18.64 11.64 7.12
CA ALA A 355 -18.12 12.96 7.49
C ALA A 355 -17.38 13.68 6.34
N GLY A 356 -17.23 13.02 5.17
CA GLY A 356 -16.67 13.61 3.97
C GLY A 356 -15.30 13.08 3.56
N ALA A 357 -14.68 12.18 4.32
CA ALA A 357 -13.48 11.49 3.86
C ALA A 357 -13.81 10.51 2.73
N GLU A 358 -12.90 10.32 1.78
CA GLU A 358 -13.04 9.35 0.69
C GLU A 358 -12.40 8.01 1.02
N THR A 359 -11.35 8.01 1.85
CA THR A 359 -10.67 6.80 2.31
C THR A 359 -10.34 6.87 3.79
N VAL A 360 -10.13 5.71 4.40
CA VAL A 360 -9.61 5.58 5.77
C VAL A 360 -8.25 4.88 5.76
N MET A 361 -7.31 5.41 6.54
CA MET A 361 -6.03 4.77 6.81
C MET A 361 -6.10 4.01 8.14
N VAL A 362 -5.77 2.72 8.09
CA VAL A 362 -5.95 1.78 9.19
C VAL A 362 -4.61 1.14 9.55
N GLY A 363 -4.20 1.29 10.81
CA GLY A 363 -2.99 0.67 11.37
C GLY A 363 -3.31 -0.52 12.26
N SER A 364 -3.89 -0.26 13.44
CA SER A 364 -4.02 -1.25 14.52
C SER A 364 -4.80 -2.50 14.15
N LEU A 365 -5.82 -2.41 13.29
CA LEU A 365 -6.59 -3.57 12.82
C LEU A 365 -5.73 -4.52 11.98
N PHE A 366 -4.81 -3.97 11.19
CA PHE A 366 -3.95 -4.72 10.27
C PHE A 366 -2.64 -5.17 10.90
N ALA A 367 -2.15 -4.49 11.92
CA ALA A 367 -0.90 -4.83 12.59
C ALA A 367 -0.86 -6.28 13.16
N GLY A 368 -2.03 -6.84 13.50
CA GLY A 368 -2.18 -8.22 14.00
C GLY A 368 -2.32 -9.29 12.92
N THR A 369 -2.32 -8.93 11.65
CA THR A 369 -2.56 -9.88 10.54
C THR A 369 -1.29 -10.63 10.13
N GLU A 370 -1.47 -11.70 9.36
CA GLU A 370 -0.40 -12.54 8.84
C GLU A 370 0.54 -11.76 7.90
N GLU A 371 0.00 -10.82 7.12
CA GLU A 371 0.75 -10.05 6.13
C GLU A 371 1.53 -8.87 6.73
N ALA A 372 1.16 -8.42 7.94
CA ALA A 372 1.92 -7.40 8.64
C ALA A 372 3.35 -7.90 8.96
N PRO A 373 4.36 -7.03 9.03
CA PRO A 373 5.71 -7.40 9.44
C PRO A 373 5.76 -8.02 10.85
N GLY A 374 6.85 -8.76 11.11
CA GLY A 374 7.08 -9.45 12.38
C GLY A 374 6.37 -10.80 12.52
N SER A 375 6.99 -11.71 13.27
CA SER A 375 6.43 -13.03 13.57
C SER A 375 5.45 -12.96 14.74
N PRO A 376 4.35 -13.73 14.71
CA PRO A 376 3.49 -13.85 15.87
C PRO A 376 4.21 -14.55 17.03
N VAL A 377 3.95 -14.09 18.24
CA VAL A 377 4.48 -14.65 19.49
C VAL A 377 3.33 -15.11 20.38
N ILE A 378 3.58 -16.09 21.25
CA ILE A 378 2.60 -16.53 22.25
C ILE A 378 2.87 -15.76 23.54
N ARG A 379 1.87 -15.04 24.05
CA ARG A 379 1.91 -14.34 25.33
C ARG A 379 0.60 -14.59 26.07
N ASP A 380 0.70 -15.00 27.32
CA ASP A 380 -0.45 -15.32 28.18
C ASP A 380 -1.45 -16.31 27.52
N GLY A 381 -0.90 -17.30 26.80
CA GLY A 381 -1.68 -18.32 26.08
C GLY A 381 -2.37 -17.83 24.80
N GLN A 382 -2.17 -16.56 24.40
CA GLN A 382 -2.74 -15.98 23.19
C GLN A 382 -1.66 -15.65 22.16
N LYS A 383 -2.00 -15.85 20.87
CA LYS A 383 -1.15 -15.45 19.75
C LYS A 383 -1.30 -13.94 19.54
N VAL A 384 -0.19 -13.20 19.62
CA VAL A 384 -0.13 -11.74 19.48
C VAL A 384 0.97 -11.31 18.53
N LYS A 385 0.93 -10.07 18.04
CA LYS A 385 2.02 -9.42 17.28
C LYS A 385 2.44 -8.13 17.96
N VAL A 386 3.72 -7.78 17.83
CA VAL A 386 4.29 -6.53 18.36
C VAL A 386 3.96 -5.38 17.42
N VAL A 387 3.53 -4.25 17.98
CA VAL A 387 3.18 -3.02 17.25
C VAL A 387 3.82 -1.84 17.95
N ARG A 388 4.32 -0.87 17.18
CA ARG A 388 4.93 0.34 17.75
C ARG A 388 4.56 1.59 16.97
N GLY A 389 4.42 2.71 17.68
CA GLY A 389 4.19 4.01 17.07
C GLY A 389 5.44 4.50 16.35
N MET A 390 5.29 5.16 15.20
CA MET A 390 6.45 5.65 14.43
C MET A 390 7.22 6.76 15.14
N ALA A 391 6.60 7.41 16.13
CA ALA A 391 7.23 8.34 17.05
C ALA A 391 7.65 7.72 18.40
N SER A 392 7.61 6.39 18.54
CA SER A 392 8.12 5.69 19.72
C SER A 392 9.65 5.69 19.75
N LEU A 393 10.22 5.41 20.93
CA LEU A 393 11.66 5.30 21.11
C LEU A 393 12.25 4.21 20.21
N GLY A 394 11.70 3.00 20.23
CA GLY A 394 12.23 1.88 19.43
C GLY A 394 12.10 2.09 17.92
N ALA A 395 11.04 2.76 17.46
CA ALA A 395 10.90 3.12 16.04
C ALA A 395 11.91 4.21 15.65
N THR A 396 12.14 5.19 16.52
CA THR A 396 13.15 6.24 16.32
C THR A 396 14.57 5.69 16.33
N MET A 397 14.87 4.74 17.23
CA MET A 397 16.15 4.03 17.26
C MET A 397 16.37 3.24 15.97
N GLY A 398 15.37 2.47 15.52
CA GLY A 398 15.45 1.72 14.26
C GLY A 398 15.71 2.62 13.06
N ARG A 399 15.00 3.75 12.97
CA ARG A 399 15.23 4.76 11.93
C ARG A 399 16.66 5.32 11.96
N ARG A 400 17.17 5.73 13.13
CA ARG A 400 18.53 6.30 13.25
C ARG A 400 19.63 5.28 12.95
N ALA A 401 19.43 4.02 13.33
CA ALA A 401 20.36 2.94 12.98
C ALA A 401 20.45 2.72 11.46
N VAL A 402 19.31 2.82 10.76
CA VAL A 402 19.26 2.75 9.30
C VAL A 402 19.87 3.99 8.64
N GLU A 403 19.63 5.20 9.18
CA GLU A 403 20.15 6.46 8.65
C GLU A 403 21.67 6.59 8.77
N ARG A 404 22.31 5.91 9.74
CA ARG A 404 23.77 5.97 9.97
C ARG A 404 24.61 5.03 9.11
N GLY A 405 24.02 4.01 8.46
CA GLY A 405 24.77 2.98 7.75
C GLY A 405 25.64 2.12 8.68
N GLN A 406 26.19 1.01 8.20
CA GLN A 406 27.05 0.09 8.95
C GLN A 406 28.46 0.67 9.20
N ASP A 407 28.58 1.89 9.72
CA ASP A 407 29.88 2.44 10.14
C ASP A 407 30.06 2.19 11.64
N GLU A 408 30.75 1.09 11.95
CA GLU A 408 31.13 0.66 13.30
C GLU A 408 32.33 1.47 13.84
N SER A 409 32.25 2.80 13.87
CA SER A 409 33.17 3.60 14.69
C SER A 409 32.42 4.17 15.89
N ALA A 410 32.55 3.46 17.02
CA ALA A 410 32.14 3.92 18.32
C ALA A 410 32.94 5.18 18.72
N GLU A 411 32.24 6.29 18.95
CA GLU A 411 32.54 7.32 19.95
C GLU A 411 31.51 8.44 19.77
N ASP A 412 30.36 8.28 20.44
CA ASP A 412 29.49 9.38 20.89
C ASP A 412 28.48 8.75 21.85
N ALA A 413 28.87 8.67 23.13
CA ALA A 413 27.92 8.43 24.20
C ALA A 413 27.02 9.67 24.32
N GLU A 414 25.95 9.74 23.52
CA GLU A 414 25.09 10.92 23.46
C GLU A 414 23.66 10.68 23.99
N ASP A 415 23.14 11.76 24.61
CA ASP A 415 21.90 11.92 25.40
C ASP A 415 20.65 11.27 24.77
N TRP A 416 20.40 10.01 25.15
CA TRP A 416 19.08 9.40 25.01
C TRP A 416 18.00 10.17 25.79
N ASP A 417 18.40 10.96 26.79
CA ASP A 417 17.53 11.82 27.60
C ASP A 417 16.86 12.96 26.81
N LYS A 418 17.31 13.27 25.59
CA LYS A 418 16.76 14.39 24.77
C LYS A 418 15.63 13.99 23.81
N VAL A 419 15.39 12.70 23.56
CA VAL A 419 14.31 12.26 22.66
C VAL A 419 13.03 12.08 23.47
N VAL A 420 12.03 12.92 23.21
CA VAL A 420 10.70 12.80 23.83
C VAL A 420 9.79 11.97 22.92
N PRO A 421 9.47 10.71 23.26
CA PRO A 421 8.68 9.84 22.39
C PRO A 421 7.19 10.21 22.40
N GLU A 422 6.58 10.26 21.22
CA GLU A 422 5.13 10.50 21.03
C GLU A 422 4.37 9.23 20.61
N GLY A 423 4.96 8.05 20.88
CA GLY A 423 4.31 6.77 20.66
C GLY A 423 4.78 5.68 21.62
N VAL A 424 3.98 4.63 21.74
CA VAL A 424 4.25 3.47 22.62
C VAL A 424 4.54 2.20 21.80
N GLU A 425 5.18 1.22 22.45
CA GLU A 425 5.26 -0.16 21.97
C GLU A 425 4.22 -1.00 22.71
N ALA A 426 3.49 -1.82 21.97
CA ALA A 426 2.39 -2.62 22.49
C ALA A 426 2.29 -3.96 21.75
N VAL A 427 1.41 -4.83 22.23
CA VAL A 427 1.02 -6.04 21.52
C VAL A 427 -0.45 -5.94 21.09
N VAL A 428 -0.77 -6.52 19.93
CA VAL A 428 -2.15 -6.67 19.46
C VAL A 428 -2.48 -8.14 19.24
N PRO A 429 -3.75 -8.55 19.41
CA PRO A 429 -4.18 -9.92 19.10
C PRO A 429 -3.87 -10.27 17.64
N TYR A 430 -3.48 -11.52 17.39
CA TYR A 430 -3.38 -12.05 16.04
C TYR A 430 -4.78 -12.13 15.40
N ARG A 431 -4.91 -11.64 14.17
CA ARG A 431 -6.20 -11.44 13.49
C ARG A 431 -6.40 -12.27 12.20
N GLY A 432 -5.53 -13.24 11.93
CA GLY A 432 -5.62 -14.04 10.70
C GLY A 432 -5.18 -13.24 9.47
N LEU A 433 -5.86 -13.47 8.35
CA LEU A 433 -5.53 -12.83 7.06
C LEU A 433 -6.13 -11.43 6.97
N VAL A 434 -5.41 -10.48 6.36
CA VAL A 434 -5.94 -9.13 6.14
C VAL A 434 -7.21 -9.13 5.28
N SER A 435 -7.34 -10.08 4.33
CA SER A 435 -8.52 -10.23 3.48
C SER A 435 -9.81 -10.52 4.29
N GLU A 436 -9.70 -11.25 5.39
CA GLU A 436 -10.82 -11.53 6.30
C GLU A 436 -11.26 -10.27 7.03
N VAL A 437 -10.30 -9.48 7.52
CA VAL A 437 -10.55 -8.18 8.16
C VAL A 437 -11.19 -7.20 7.17
N LEU A 438 -10.66 -7.13 5.93
CA LEU A 438 -11.22 -6.29 4.87
C LEU A 438 -12.66 -6.70 4.51
N THR A 439 -12.93 -8.00 4.43
CA THR A 439 -14.28 -8.51 4.18
C THR A 439 -15.28 -8.01 5.22
N GLN A 440 -14.90 -8.01 6.51
CA GLN A 440 -15.73 -7.48 7.58
C GLN A 440 -15.91 -5.96 7.50
N LEU A 441 -14.83 -5.21 7.27
CA LEU A 441 -14.89 -3.75 7.15
C LEU A 441 -15.77 -3.30 5.98
N VAL A 442 -15.56 -3.89 4.80
CA VAL A 442 -16.32 -3.57 3.58
C VAL A 442 -17.76 -4.09 3.66
N GLY A 443 -17.98 -5.24 4.28
CA GLY A 443 -19.33 -5.74 4.58
C GLY A 443 -20.10 -4.78 5.50
N GLY A 444 -19.44 -4.26 6.54
CA GLY A 444 -20.00 -3.24 7.41
C GLY A 444 -20.25 -1.92 6.68
N LEU A 445 -19.36 -1.49 5.78
CA LEU A 445 -19.58 -0.33 4.91
C LEU A 445 -20.83 -0.49 4.05
N ARG A 446 -21.00 -1.62 3.36
CA ARG A 446 -22.19 -1.90 2.55
C ARG A 446 -23.47 -1.87 3.38
N SER A 447 -23.39 -2.34 4.63
CA SER A 447 -24.50 -2.19 5.59
C SER A 447 -24.75 -0.74 5.94
N GLY A 448 -23.71 0.05 6.21
CA GLY A 448 -23.80 1.48 6.49
C GLY A 448 -24.42 2.28 5.34
N LEU A 449 -23.98 2.03 4.11
CA LEU A 449 -24.55 2.57 2.87
C LEU A 449 -26.05 2.27 2.76
N SER A 450 -26.43 1.03 3.07
CA SER A 450 -27.84 0.63 3.10
C SER A 450 -28.65 1.43 4.13
N TYR A 451 -28.16 1.58 5.38
CA TYR A 451 -28.83 2.41 6.40
C TYR A 451 -28.85 3.91 6.05
N GLY A 452 -27.81 4.40 5.38
CA GLY A 452 -27.74 5.78 4.88
C GLY A 452 -28.56 6.03 3.61
N GLY A 453 -29.22 5.00 3.06
CA GLY A 453 -30.00 5.09 1.83
C GLY A 453 -29.17 5.48 0.60
N ALA A 454 -27.90 5.05 0.55
CA ALA A 454 -26.92 5.50 -0.43
C ALA A 454 -26.33 4.34 -1.25
N HIS A 455 -26.32 4.45 -2.58
CA HIS A 455 -25.74 3.44 -3.47
C HIS A 455 -24.21 3.52 -3.57
N ASN A 456 -23.62 4.62 -3.11
CA ASN A 456 -22.17 4.87 -3.16
C ASN A 456 -21.75 5.83 -2.03
N ILE A 457 -20.45 6.02 -1.85
CA ILE A 457 -19.88 6.85 -0.78
C ILE A 457 -20.28 8.32 -0.92
N LYS A 458 -20.41 8.85 -2.14
CA LYS A 458 -20.83 10.25 -2.37
C LYS A 458 -22.27 10.48 -1.90
N GLU A 459 -23.20 9.60 -2.27
CA GLU A 459 -24.57 9.66 -1.77
C GLU A 459 -24.63 9.52 -0.24
N LEU A 460 -23.74 8.74 0.38
CA LEU A 460 -23.66 8.65 1.83
C LEU A 460 -23.29 9.99 2.46
N GLN A 461 -22.28 10.67 1.91
CA GLN A 461 -21.85 11.99 2.36
C GLN A 461 -22.96 13.04 2.21
N GLU A 462 -23.73 12.98 1.13
CA GLU A 462 -24.86 13.89 0.88
C GLU A 462 -26.06 13.61 1.81
N ASN A 463 -26.32 12.34 2.12
CA ASN A 463 -27.48 11.93 2.91
C ASN A 463 -27.22 11.92 4.43
N ALA A 464 -25.95 11.94 4.85
CA ALA A 464 -25.55 11.75 6.23
C ALA A 464 -26.15 12.79 7.17
N GLU A 465 -26.66 12.32 8.31
CA GLU A 465 -27.04 13.16 9.44
C GLU A 465 -26.50 12.51 10.70
N PHE A 466 -25.69 13.26 11.45
CA PHE A 466 -25.11 12.81 12.70
C PHE A 466 -25.98 13.26 13.87
N ILE A 467 -26.09 12.38 14.87
CA ILE A 467 -26.70 12.70 16.17
C ILE A 467 -25.67 12.47 17.27
N GLU A 468 -25.44 13.49 18.11
CA GLU A 468 -24.61 13.38 19.30
C GLU A 468 -25.32 12.48 20.33
N ILE A 469 -24.57 11.58 20.95
CA ILE A 469 -25.06 10.65 21.96
C ILE A 469 -24.37 10.88 23.30
N THR A 470 -25.09 10.58 24.37
CA THR A 470 -24.52 10.62 25.72
C THR A 470 -23.69 9.36 25.98
N PRO A 471 -22.87 9.32 27.06
CA PRO A 471 -22.20 8.09 27.49
C PRO A 471 -23.15 6.91 27.76
N ALA A 472 -24.42 7.17 28.09
CA ALA A 472 -25.43 6.12 28.22
C ALA A 472 -25.81 5.55 26.85
N GLY A 473 -26.02 6.39 25.84
CA GLY A 473 -26.26 5.95 24.46
C GLY A 473 -25.09 5.17 23.86
N GLN A 474 -23.86 5.52 24.23
CA GLN A 474 -22.68 4.77 23.79
C GLN A 474 -22.60 3.38 24.42
N ARG A 475 -22.98 3.24 25.71
CA ARG A 475 -23.08 1.92 26.36
C ARG A 475 -24.19 1.07 25.75
N GLU A 476 -25.34 1.66 25.45
CA GLU A 476 -26.46 1.00 24.75
C GLU A 476 -26.07 0.50 23.35
N SER A 477 -25.17 1.22 22.66
CA SER A 477 -24.70 0.84 21.32
C SER A 477 -23.84 -0.44 21.30
N GLY A 478 -23.29 -0.86 22.43
CA GLY A 478 -22.51 -2.10 22.57
C GLY A 478 -23.39 -3.31 22.88
N SER A 479 -22.80 -4.50 22.94
CA SER A 479 -23.49 -5.65 23.53
C SER A 479 -23.69 -5.40 25.03
N HIS A 480 -24.93 -5.43 25.50
CA HIS A 480 -25.28 -5.33 26.91
C HIS A 480 -26.15 -6.53 27.32
N ASP A 481 -26.10 -6.90 28.60
CA ASP A 481 -26.90 -7.98 29.21
C ASP A 481 -26.69 -9.40 28.64
N VAL A 482 -25.53 -9.64 28.00
CA VAL A 482 -25.16 -10.95 27.40
C VAL A 482 -23.70 -11.31 27.66
N ARG A 483 -23.37 -12.61 27.61
CA ARG A 483 -21.98 -13.09 27.55
C ARG A 483 -21.63 -13.43 26.10
N LYS A 484 -20.51 -12.90 25.61
CA LYS A 484 -19.96 -13.30 24.31
C LYS A 484 -19.48 -14.74 24.41
N ILE A 485 -19.83 -15.55 23.41
CA ILE A 485 -19.42 -16.95 23.25
C ILE A 485 -18.00 -16.99 22.70
#